data_AF-C1NAH0-F1
#
_entry.id   AF-C1NAH0-F1
#
_cell.length_a   1.000
_cell.length_b   1.000
_cell.length_c   1.000
_cell.angle_alpha   90.00
_cell.angle_beta   90.00
_cell.angle_gamma   90.00
#
_symmetry.space_group_name_H-M   'P 1'
#
loop_
_entity.id
_entity.type
_entity.pdbx_description
1 polymer ?
#
loop_
_entity_poly.entity_id
_entity_poly.type
_entity_poly.pdbx_seq_one_letter_code
_entity_poly.pdbx_strand_id
1 'polypeptide(L)'
;MLQFESAFTRKQATFALAVILSGAVFGLYLWEASPRSIAFERTQCAPWVTNRMIVIAHHQFREATWNNYQNGVGYNGGEAYWCAALDYTLKRLGFQTKFFQSVDTWLDDDSNIQALREGRVHRVITNSLFTFGETASKLHPSLDDPLVRCRVRSYWALGRDWEGNIGTLSYAQSPYNSSTVHEWDLRFELHTNCPKSTALEGLINHGKISPRAFVMLLRKSAFVIGLGHPVDSPTPLEALANGAAWLNPVSLGETERRYVKKSNAQHRGLKLLGMPYVYNVVLTNMSSVLHAAEMAVANRFHSFVPFWNRVESVSAQVCANLLESDALCDCARAKKVRDDSIDCRGSFYATNSDLFETHDVLFAPV
;
A
#
# COMPACT_ATOMS: atom_id res chain seq x y z
N MET A 1 -59.44 27.07 6.23
CA MET A 1 -58.91 28.40 6.60
C MET A 1 -58.07 28.21 7.85
N LEU A 2 -56.87 28.78 7.88
CA LEU A 2 -55.71 28.52 8.76
C LEU A 2 -54.74 27.46 8.24
N GLN A 3 -53.90 27.91 7.31
CA GLN A 3 -52.59 27.35 6.97
C GLN A 3 -51.60 27.66 8.11
N PHE A 4 -50.76 26.69 8.46
CA PHE A 4 -49.46 26.94 9.06
C PHE A 4 -48.41 26.44 8.07
N GLU A 5 -47.85 27.39 7.32
CA GLU A 5 -46.57 27.22 6.65
C GLU A 5 -45.46 27.34 7.69
N SER A 6 -44.58 26.34 7.77
CA SER A 6 -43.24 26.55 8.31
C SER A 6 -42.23 26.01 7.31
N ALA A 7 -41.60 26.96 6.61
CA ALA A 7 -40.50 26.75 5.70
C ALA A 7 -39.34 26.05 6.39
N PHE A 8 -39.09 24.78 6.06
CA PHE A 8 -37.81 24.13 6.34
C PHE A 8 -36.87 24.47 5.18
N THR A 9 -35.98 25.41 5.43
CA THR A 9 -34.98 25.89 4.48
C THR A 9 -34.04 24.76 4.08
N ARG A 10 -33.98 24.47 2.77
CA ARG A 10 -32.98 23.63 2.13
C ARG A 10 -31.58 24.17 2.47
N LYS A 11 -30.85 23.51 3.35
CA LYS A 11 -29.39 23.55 3.32
C LYS A 11 -28.93 22.40 2.42
N GLN A 12 -28.68 22.71 1.15
CA GLN A 12 -27.88 21.85 0.28
C GLN A 12 -26.49 21.76 0.93
N ALA A 13 -26.19 20.61 1.49
CA ALA A 13 -24.84 20.29 1.91
C ALA A 13 -24.15 19.70 0.67
N THR A 14 -23.36 20.54 0.01
CA THR A 14 -22.51 20.18 -1.13
C THR A 14 -21.41 19.25 -0.64
N PHE A 15 -21.38 18.00 -1.11
CA PHE A 15 -20.39 17.01 -0.70
C PHE A 15 -19.68 16.42 -1.91
N ALA A 16 -18.35 16.55 -1.89
CA ALA A 16 -17.44 16.01 -2.88
C ALA A 16 -17.26 14.49 -2.69
N LEU A 17 -17.28 13.71 -3.77
CA LEU A 17 -16.98 12.29 -3.81
C LEU A 17 -15.88 12.05 -4.83
N ALA A 18 -14.88 11.19 -4.59
CA ALA A 18 -13.87 10.85 -5.58
C ALA A 18 -14.12 9.47 -6.22
N VAL A 19 -14.44 9.45 -7.52
CA VAL A 19 -14.47 8.33 -8.47
C VAL A 19 -13.09 8.22 -9.14
N ILE A 20 -12.46 7.05 -9.07
CA ILE A 20 -11.13 6.83 -9.63
C ILE A 20 -11.19 5.78 -10.73
N LEU A 21 -11.16 6.23 -12.00
CA LEU A 21 -10.86 5.37 -13.15
C LEU A 21 -9.40 5.54 -13.54
N SER A 22 -8.59 4.49 -13.42
CA SER A 22 -7.24 4.30 -13.98
C SER A 22 -6.03 4.87 -13.22
N GLY A 23 -4.93 4.10 -13.29
CA GLY A 23 -3.55 4.59 -13.28
C GLY A 23 -3.11 5.28 -12.01
N ALA A 24 -2.78 4.46 -11.01
CA ALA A 24 -1.99 4.79 -9.82
C ALA A 24 -1.44 6.23 -9.72
N VAL A 25 -2.01 7.01 -8.80
CA VAL A 25 -1.40 8.21 -8.22
C VAL A 25 -1.86 8.28 -6.76
N PHE A 26 -0.91 8.25 -5.82
CA PHE A 26 -1.18 8.14 -4.38
C PHE A 26 -0.33 9.19 -3.63
N GLY A 27 -0.59 9.43 -2.35
CA GLY A 27 0.41 9.86 -1.38
C GLY A 27 -0.11 10.01 0.05
N LEU A 28 0.51 9.28 0.98
CA LEU A 28 0.21 9.27 2.41
C LEU A 28 0.69 10.56 3.09
N TYR A 29 -0.08 11.02 4.08
CA TYR A 29 0.47 11.62 5.30
C TYR A 29 0.02 10.77 6.47
N LEU A 30 0.98 10.27 7.23
CA LEU A 30 0.74 9.78 8.57
C LEU A 30 0.58 11.00 9.47
N TRP A 31 -0.54 11.05 10.16
CA TRP A 31 -0.82 12.07 11.16
C TRP A 31 0.10 11.80 12.37
N GLU A 32 0.91 12.80 12.75
CA GLU A 32 1.40 12.91 14.12
C GLU A 32 0.18 13.17 15.00
N ALA A 33 -0.42 12.10 15.51
CA ALA A 33 -1.31 12.21 16.65
C ALA A 33 -0.50 12.82 17.80
N SER A 34 -1.08 13.84 18.43
CA SER A 34 -0.64 14.50 19.67
C SER A 34 0.24 13.64 20.60
N PRO A 35 1.32 14.21 21.18
CA PRO A 35 2.34 13.50 21.94
C PRO A 35 1.80 12.95 23.26
N ARG A 36 1.25 11.74 23.19
CA ARG A 36 1.32 10.77 24.28
C ARG A 36 1.79 9.44 23.70
N SER A 37 2.86 9.50 22.90
CA SER A 37 3.65 8.32 22.59
C SER A 37 4.38 7.92 23.87
N ILE A 38 4.05 6.73 24.38
CA ILE A 38 4.99 5.96 25.19
C ILE A 38 6.31 5.99 24.42
N ALA A 39 7.39 6.39 25.09
CA ALA A 39 8.69 6.63 24.51
C ALA A 39 9.15 5.46 23.63
N PHE A 40 8.91 5.57 22.31
CA PHE A 40 9.67 4.86 21.29
C PHE A 40 11.04 5.55 21.08
N GLU A 41 11.42 6.44 22.00
CA GLU A 41 12.80 6.82 22.22
C GLU A 41 13.52 5.63 22.86
N ARG A 42 14.26 4.85 22.06
CA ARG A 42 15.61 4.31 22.38
C ARG A 42 15.94 2.95 21.77
N THR A 43 15.02 2.24 21.13
CA THR A 43 15.41 1.02 20.41
C THR A 43 15.92 1.41 19.03
N GLN A 44 17.23 1.66 18.94
CA GLN A 44 17.91 1.88 17.67
C GLN A 44 17.88 0.59 16.87
N CYS A 45 17.21 0.59 15.71
CA CYS A 45 17.19 -0.54 14.80
C CYS A 45 18.61 -0.92 14.35
N ALA A 46 18.98 -2.20 14.45
CA ALA A 46 20.31 -2.70 14.08
C ALA A 46 21.45 -1.82 14.66
N PRO A 47 21.60 -1.73 16.00
CA PRO A 47 22.54 -0.80 16.63
C PRO A 47 24.01 -1.15 16.35
N TRP A 48 24.31 -2.39 15.95
CA TRP A 48 25.65 -2.83 15.54
C TRP A 48 26.06 -2.33 14.15
N VAL A 49 25.15 -1.72 13.38
CA VAL A 49 25.45 -1.16 12.06
C VAL A 49 26.09 0.22 12.21
N THR A 50 27.40 0.28 12.00
CA THR A 50 28.21 1.50 12.12
C THR A 50 28.02 2.46 10.95
N ASN A 51 27.98 1.94 9.72
CA ASN A 51 27.66 2.71 8.52
C ASN A 51 26.22 2.43 8.07
N ARG A 52 25.32 3.36 8.40
CA ARG A 52 23.87 3.21 8.20
C ARG A 52 23.44 3.62 6.78
N MET A 53 24.20 3.26 5.76
CA MET A 53 23.87 3.52 4.36
C MET A 53 23.06 2.37 3.76
N ILE A 54 21.93 2.69 3.16
CA ILE A 54 21.07 1.75 2.41
C ILE A 54 20.99 2.22 0.97
N VAL A 55 21.18 1.28 0.05
CA VAL A 55 20.92 1.51 -1.36
C VAL A 55 19.52 1.00 -1.67
N ILE A 56 18.69 1.81 -2.32
CA ILE A 56 17.40 1.41 -2.89
C ILE A 56 17.60 1.41 -4.40
N ALA A 57 17.35 0.30 -5.05
CA ALA A 57 17.53 0.17 -6.49
C ALA A 57 16.23 -0.32 -7.14
N HIS A 58 15.64 0.47 -8.04
CA HIS A 58 14.32 0.15 -8.60
C HIS A 58 14.30 0.19 -10.13
N HIS A 59 14.05 -0.96 -10.75
CA HIS A 59 13.95 -1.08 -12.21
C HIS A 59 12.87 -0.14 -12.79
N GLN A 60 13.15 0.54 -13.90
CA GLN A 60 12.28 1.52 -14.59
C GLN A 60 12.22 2.95 -14.03
N PHE A 61 13.21 3.43 -13.27
CA PHE A 61 13.30 4.84 -12.84
C PHE A 61 12.08 5.38 -12.08
N ARG A 62 11.32 4.50 -11.42
CA ARG A 62 10.16 4.91 -10.61
C ARG A 62 10.57 5.27 -9.18
N GLU A 63 11.77 5.82 -9.06
CA GLU A 63 12.38 6.19 -7.80
C GLU A 63 11.82 7.52 -7.33
N ALA A 64 11.22 7.50 -6.15
CA ALA A 64 10.83 8.73 -5.48
C ALA A 64 11.37 8.67 -4.06
N THR A 65 12.32 9.55 -3.76
CA THR A 65 12.58 9.91 -2.35
C THR A 65 11.28 10.40 -1.73
N TRP A 66 11.16 10.32 -0.42
CA TRP A 66 10.00 10.86 0.29
C TRP A 66 9.71 12.31 -0.11
N ASN A 67 10.75 13.15 -0.19
CA ASN A 67 10.60 14.56 -0.55
C ASN A 67 10.16 14.75 -2.01
N ASN A 68 10.74 14.02 -2.95
CA ASN A 68 10.36 14.12 -4.36
C ASN A 68 8.89 13.72 -4.53
N TYR A 69 8.51 12.60 -3.91
CA TYR A 69 7.16 12.10 -3.92
C TYR A 69 6.16 13.12 -3.36
N GLN A 70 6.43 13.67 -2.17
CA GLN A 70 5.55 14.67 -1.54
C GLN A 70 5.39 15.95 -2.37
N ASN A 71 6.45 16.33 -3.10
CA ASN A 71 6.42 17.48 -4.01
C ASN A 71 5.85 17.13 -5.40
N GLY A 72 5.45 15.88 -5.63
CA GLY A 72 4.95 15.41 -6.92
C GLY A 72 6.00 15.41 -8.03
N VAL A 73 7.29 15.39 -7.69
CA VAL A 73 8.42 15.38 -8.62
C VAL A 73 8.71 13.95 -9.06
N GLY A 74 8.69 13.72 -10.38
CA GLY A 74 9.00 12.41 -10.97
C GLY A 74 7.78 11.50 -11.09
N TYR A 75 8.02 10.19 -10.93
CA TYR A 75 6.95 9.18 -10.96
C TYR A 75 6.19 9.18 -9.63
N ASN A 76 4.86 9.30 -9.69
CA ASN A 76 3.99 9.39 -8.50
C ASN A 76 2.99 8.23 -8.40
N GLY A 77 3.28 7.09 -9.07
CA GLY A 77 2.44 5.90 -9.01
C GLY A 77 2.58 5.11 -7.72
N GLY A 78 1.90 3.96 -7.66
CA GLY A 78 1.87 3.11 -6.47
C GLY A 78 3.24 2.53 -6.13
N GLU A 79 4.07 2.28 -7.13
CA GLU A 79 5.44 1.81 -6.91
C GLU A 79 6.33 2.91 -6.30
N ALA A 80 6.16 4.16 -6.72
CA ALA A 80 6.85 5.29 -6.09
C ALA A 80 6.38 5.53 -4.65
N TYR A 81 5.09 5.30 -4.37
CA TYR A 81 4.56 5.34 -3.00
C TYR A 81 5.35 4.41 -2.07
N TRP A 82 5.55 3.16 -2.48
CA TRP A 82 6.28 2.17 -1.69
C TRP A 82 7.74 2.59 -1.46
N CYS A 83 8.43 3.01 -2.52
CA CYS A 83 9.80 3.51 -2.42
C CYS A 83 9.92 4.71 -1.48
N ALA A 84 9.00 5.67 -1.59
CA ALA A 84 8.97 6.86 -0.75
C ALA A 84 8.67 6.52 0.72
N ALA A 85 7.75 5.59 0.98
CA ALA A 85 7.43 5.13 2.34
C ALA A 85 8.61 4.38 2.98
N LEU A 86 9.32 3.55 2.21
CA LEU A 86 10.53 2.88 2.65
C LEU A 86 11.64 3.90 2.97
N ASP A 87 11.88 4.87 2.09
CA ASP A 87 12.84 5.96 2.31
C ASP A 87 12.55 6.74 3.60
N TYR A 88 11.30 7.14 3.79
CA TYR A 88 10.84 7.81 5.00
C TYR A 88 11.12 6.97 6.26
N THR A 89 10.76 5.69 6.22
CA THR A 89 10.92 4.76 7.34
C THR A 89 12.40 4.55 7.68
N LEU A 90 13.25 4.32 6.68
CA LEU A 90 14.69 4.14 6.86
C LEU A 90 15.35 5.38 7.47
N LYS A 91 15.00 6.57 6.99
CA LYS A 91 15.49 7.83 7.56
C LYS A 91 15.06 8.03 9.00
N ARG A 92 13.82 7.67 9.36
CA ARG A 92 13.33 7.70 10.75
C ARG A 92 14.07 6.71 11.65
N LEU A 93 14.48 5.58 11.10
CA LEU A 93 15.36 4.61 11.77
C LEU A 93 16.85 5.04 11.79
N GLY A 94 17.18 6.24 11.31
CA GLY A 94 18.53 6.79 11.32
C GLY A 94 19.45 6.23 10.22
N PHE A 95 18.88 5.71 9.12
CA PHE A 95 19.64 5.29 7.94
C PHE A 95 19.67 6.39 6.87
N GLN A 96 20.78 6.46 6.15
CA GLN A 96 20.90 7.22 4.92
C GLN A 96 20.46 6.34 3.75
N THR A 97 19.87 6.95 2.72
CA THR A 97 19.40 6.25 1.52
C THR A 97 20.06 6.82 0.28
N LYS A 98 20.44 5.94 -0.65
CA LYS A 98 20.87 6.29 -2.00
C LYS A 98 20.03 5.51 -3.01
N PHE A 99 19.68 6.16 -4.10
CA PHE A 99 18.80 5.62 -5.14
C PHE A 99 19.59 5.30 -6.41
N PHE A 100 19.23 4.22 -7.08
CA PHE A 100 19.89 3.74 -8.30
C PHE A 100 18.88 3.09 -9.25
N GLN A 101 19.00 3.45 -10.53
CA GLN A 101 18.10 3.01 -11.60
C GLN A 101 17.86 1.48 -11.66
N SER A 102 18.86 0.67 -11.37
CA SER A 102 18.68 -0.78 -11.24
C SER A 102 19.72 -1.38 -10.31
N VAL A 103 19.40 -2.56 -9.79
CA VAL A 103 20.36 -3.32 -8.97
C VAL A 103 21.52 -3.80 -9.83
N ASP A 104 21.29 -4.13 -11.10
CA ASP A 104 22.33 -4.61 -12.02
C ASP A 104 23.38 -3.53 -12.27
N THR A 105 22.95 -2.32 -12.63
CA THR A 105 23.88 -1.19 -12.85
C THR A 105 24.66 -0.83 -11.59
N TRP A 106 24.07 -1.05 -10.41
CA TRP A 106 24.76 -0.87 -9.15
C TRP A 106 25.78 -1.99 -8.87
N LEU A 107 25.45 -3.23 -9.20
CA LEU A 107 26.29 -4.42 -9.02
C LEU A 107 27.39 -4.58 -10.08
N ASP A 108 27.29 -3.91 -11.24
CA ASP A 108 28.33 -3.89 -12.28
C ASP A 108 29.60 -3.15 -11.84
N ASP A 109 29.53 -2.35 -10.78
CA ASP A 109 30.66 -1.58 -10.24
C ASP A 109 31.32 -2.31 -9.06
N ASP A 110 32.56 -2.78 -9.27
CA ASP A 110 33.35 -3.46 -8.25
C ASP A 110 33.52 -2.64 -6.97
N SER A 111 33.56 -1.31 -7.05
CA SER A 111 33.69 -0.44 -5.88
C SER A 111 32.43 -0.46 -5.00
N ASN A 112 31.25 -0.65 -5.61
CA ASN A 112 29.98 -0.81 -4.93
C ASN A 112 29.88 -2.19 -4.26
N ILE A 113 30.27 -3.25 -4.95
CA ILE A 113 30.36 -4.60 -4.37
C ILE A 113 31.30 -4.58 -3.15
N GLN A 114 32.47 -3.97 -3.30
CA GLN A 114 33.44 -3.85 -2.23
C GLN A 114 32.87 -3.02 -1.06
N ALA A 115 32.07 -1.98 -1.34
CA ALA A 115 31.37 -1.22 -0.31
C ALA A 115 30.37 -2.07 0.49
N LEU A 116 29.66 -3.00 -0.15
CA LEU A 116 28.81 -3.96 0.57
C LEU A 116 29.63 -4.92 1.43
N ARG A 117 30.73 -5.47 0.90
CA ARG A 117 31.59 -6.41 1.63
C ARG A 117 32.18 -5.78 2.88
N GLU A 118 32.69 -4.56 2.75
CA GLU A 118 33.30 -3.79 3.84
C GLU A 118 32.26 -3.21 4.81
N GLY A 119 30.97 -3.34 4.51
CA GLY A 119 29.90 -2.74 5.31
C GLY A 119 29.81 -1.22 5.22
N ARG A 120 30.45 -0.60 4.21
CA ARG A 120 30.21 0.81 3.87
C ARG A 120 28.80 1.05 3.31
N VAL A 121 28.20 0.02 2.74
CA VAL A 121 26.76 -0.07 2.46
C VAL A 121 26.23 -1.24 3.27
N HIS A 122 25.20 -1.01 4.07
CA HIS A 122 24.60 -2.05 4.90
C HIS A 122 23.79 -3.03 4.06
N ARG A 123 22.89 -2.51 3.22
CA ARG A 123 22.00 -3.31 2.37
C ARG A 123 21.70 -2.62 1.04
N VAL A 124 21.40 -3.43 0.04
CA VAL A 124 20.73 -3.02 -1.19
C VAL A 124 19.31 -3.57 -1.15
N ILE A 125 18.29 -2.73 -1.32
CA ILE A 125 16.89 -3.12 -1.35
C ILE A 125 16.37 -2.86 -2.77
N THR A 126 15.71 -3.84 -3.38
CA THR A 126 15.27 -3.73 -4.78
C THR A 126 13.92 -4.39 -5.07
N ASN A 127 13.25 -3.89 -6.10
CA ASN A 127 11.99 -4.41 -6.61
C ASN A 127 12.16 -5.44 -7.74
N SER A 128 13.37 -5.55 -8.30
CA SER A 128 13.63 -6.28 -9.55
C SER A 128 13.57 -7.81 -9.39
N LEU A 129 13.23 -8.30 -8.20
CA LEU A 129 13.40 -9.69 -7.80
C LEU A 129 12.17 -10.55 -8.06
N PHE A 130 11.52 -10.36 -9.21
CA PHE A 130 10.62 -11.37 -9.80
C PHE A 130 11.31 -12.74 -10.01
N THR A 131 12.59 -12.86 -9.69
CA THR A 131 13.51 -13.96 -9.97
C THR A 131 14.20 -14.49 -8.70
N PHE A 132 13.44 -14.74 -7.62
CA PHE A 132 13.87 -15.75 -6.62
C PHE A 132 13.22 -17.13 -6.84
N GLY A 133 12.40 -17.26 -7.90
CA GLY A 133 11.97 -18.56 -8.44
C GLY A 133 12.96 -19.14 -9.47
N GLU A 134 13.82 -18.30 -10.05
CA GLU A 134 15.00 -18.70 -10.81
C GLU A 134 16.25 -18.29 -10.02
N THR A 135 17.32 -19.08 -10.09
CA THR A 135 18.55 -18.88 -9.32
C THR A 135 19.05 -17.44 -9.48
N ALA A 136 19.10 -16.67 -8.38
CA ALA A 136 19.58 -15.28 -8.34
C ALA A 136 20.96 -15.05 -9.02
N SER A 137 21.78 -16.11 -9.14
CA SER A 137 23.03 -16.13 -9.89
C SER A 137 22.88 -15.90 -11.40
N LYS A 138 21.69 -16.18 -11.96
CA LYS A 138 21.38 -15.86 -13.37
C LYS A 138 21.16 -14.36 -13.61
N LEU A 139 20.94 -13.57 -12.56
CA LEU A 139 20.70 -12.13 -12.68
C LEU A 139 22.01 -11.36 -12.74
N HIS A 140 22.96 -11.70 -11.86
CA HIS A 140 24.25 -11.02 -11.80
C HIS A 140 25.33 -11.92 -11.18
N PRO A 141 26.52 -12.07 -11.77
CA PRO A 141 27.60 -12.93 -11.25
C PRO A 141 28.01 -12.59 -9.81
N SER A 142 27.98 -11.31 -9.44
CA SER A 142 28.30 -10.85 -8.07
C SER A 142 27.37 -11.41 -6.99
N LEU A 143 26.19 -11.93 -7.34
CA LEU A 143 25.28 -12.60 -6.40
C LEU A 143 25.68 -14.05 -6.11
N ASP A 144 26.71 -14.59 -6.78
CA ASP A 144 27.35 -15.84 -6.39
C ASP A 144 28.15 -15.70 -5.09
N ASP A 145 28.63 -14.50 -4.79
CA ASP A 145 29.25 -14.19 -3.51
C ASP A 145 28.18 -14.20 -2.39
N PRO A 146 28.28 -15.12 -1.41
CA PRO A 146 27.34 -15.18 -0.30
C PRO A 146 27.24 -13.86 0.47
N LEU A 147 28.35 -13.13 0.67
CA LEU A 147 28.33 -11.88 1.43
C LEU A 147 27.55 -10.79 0.71
N VAL A 148 27.63 -10.73 -0.62
CA VAL A 148 26.88 -9.77 -1.44
C VAL A 148 25.42 -10.19 -1.48
N ARG A 149 25.14 -11.46 -1.82
CA ARG A 149 23.78 -12.00 -1.88
C ARG A 149 23.02 -11.80 -0.58
N CYS A 150 23.69 -11.99 0.56
CA CYS A 150 23.08 -11.80 1.87
C CYS A 150 22.84 -10.35 2.24
N ARG A 151 23.26 -9.37 1.45
CA ARG A 151 22.99 -7.96 1.71
C ARG A 151 22.07 -7.32 0.67
N VAL A 152 21.73 -8.05 -0.40
CA VAL A 152 20.69 -7.65 -1.35
C VAL A 152 19.34 -8.24 -0.90
N ARG A 153 18.29 -7.40 -0.87
CA ARG A 153 16.94 -7.76 -0.39
C ARG A 153 15.89 -7.35 -1.41
N SER A 154 14.84 -8.17 -1.54
CA SER A 154 13.61 -7.73 -2.21
C SER A 154 12.64 -7.17 -1.20
N TYR A 155 12.04 -6.02 -1.50
CA TYR A 155 10.90 -5.59 -0.71
C TYR A 155 9.60 -6.33 -1.07
N TRP A 156 9.53 -7.07 -2.18
CA TRP A 156 8.40 -7.99 -2.45
C TRP A 156 8.36 -9.18 -1.47
N ALA A 157 9.48 -9.48 -0.79
CA ALA A 157 9.49 -10.43 0.32
C ALA A 157 8.66 -9.94 1.52
N LEU A 158 8.42 -8.62 1.65
CA LEU A 158 7.48 -8.09 2.63
C LEU A 158 6.02 -8.25 2.17
N GLY A 159 5.78 -8.35 0.85
CA GLY A 159 4.45 -8.41 0.25
C GLY A 159 3.90 -9.83 0.06
N ARG A 160 4.74 -10.86 -0.12
CA ARG A 160 4.26 -12.23 -0.35
C ARG A 160 3.52 -12.86 0.85
N ASP A 161 3.80 -12.41 2.06
CA ASP A 161 3.06 -12.82 3.26
C ASP A 161 1.79 -11.98 3.47
N TRP A 162 1.72 -10.82 2.82
CA TRP A 162 0.54 -9.96 2.80
C TRP A 162 -0.45 -10.37 1.71
N GLU A 163 0.05 -10.93 0.61
CA GLU A 163 -0.68 -11.25 -0.61
C GLU A 163 -0.61 -12.76 -0.88
N GLY A 164 -1.43 -13.54 -0.17
CA GLY A 164 -1.68 -14.93 -0.53
C GLY A 164 -2.02 -15.07 -2.02
N ASN A 165 -1.24 -15.92 -2.71
CA ASN A 165 -1.41 -16.49 -4.05
C ASN A 165 -2.25 -15.67 -5.05
N ILE A 166 -1.57 -14.88 -5.89
CA ILE A 166 -2.19 -14.21 -7.05
C ILE A 166 -2.16 -15.17 -8.24
N GLY A 167 -3.32 -15.75 -8.57
CA GLY A 167 -3.60 -16.24 -9.91
C GLY A 167 -3.74 -15.06 -10.87
N THR A 168 -3.09 -15.15 -12.02
CA THR A 168 -3.23 -14.22 -13.15
C THR A 168 -4.68 -14.23 -13.64
N LEU A 169 -5.44 -13.17 -13.36
CA LEU A 169 -6.76 -12.95 -13.96
C LEU A 169 -6.61 -12.10 -15.23
N SER A 170 -7.01 -12.71 -16.34
CA SER A 170 -7.07 -12.10 -17.67
C SER A 170 -8.13 -11.01 -17.75
N TYR A 171 -7.79 -9.97 -18.52
CA TYR A 171 -8.63 -8.84 -18.90
C TYR A 171 -10.00 -9.29 -19.45
N ALA A 172 -11.08 -9.07 -18.70
CA ALA A 172 -12.42 -9.08 -19.27
C ALA A 172 -12.71 -7.66 -19.82
N GLN A 173 -12.64 -7.49 -21.13
CA GLN A 173 -13.14 -6.29 -21.79
C GLN A 173 -14.65 -6.21 -21.57
N SER A 174 -15.10 -5.20 -20.82
CA SER A 174 -16.53 -4.90 -20.67
C SER A 174 -17.04 -4.26 -21.97
N PRO A 175 -18.05 -4.82 -22.65
CA PRO A 175 -18.68 -4.17 -23.78
C PRO A 175 -19.70 -3.16 -23.25
N TYR A 176 -19.23 -1.96 -22.86
CA TYR A 176 -20.17 -0.89 -22.49
C TYR A 176 -20.53 -0.10 -23.74
N ASN A 177 -21.69 -0.41 -24.32
CA ASN A 177 -22.29 0.35 -25.40
C ASN A 177 -22.94 1.61 -24.81
N SER A 178 -22.40 2.79 -25.13
CA SER A 178 -22.91 4.06 -24.63
C SER A 178 -24.15 4.48 -25.41
N SER A 179 -25.34 4.25 -24.85
CA SER A 179 -26.57 4.93 -25.31
C SER A 179 -27.68 4.75 -24.28
N THR A 180 -27.63 5.55 -23.21
CA THR A 180 -28.76 6.11 -22.43
C THR A 180 -28.20 6.67 -21.13
N VAL A 181 -28.01 7.99 -21.07
CA VAL A 181 -27.73 8.68 -19.81
C VAL A 181 -29.08 8.85 -19.13
N HIS A 182 -29.37 8.02 -18.13
CA HIS A 182 -30.45 8.31 -17.20
C HIS A 182 -30.00 9.52 -16.36
N GLU A 183 -30.83 10.56 -16.32
CA GLU A 183 -30.66 11.72 -15.45
C GLU A 183 -30.88 11.24 -14.01
N TRP A 184 -29.79 10.88 -13.34
CA TRP A 184 -29.82 10.50 -11.94
C TRP A 184 -29.71 11.78 -11.09
N ASP A 185 -30.71 12.04 -10.25
CA ASP A 185 -30.61 13.04 -9.17
C ASP A 185 -29.63 12.51 -8.10
N LEU A 186 -28.34 12.50 -8.46
CA LEU A 186 -27.27 12.09 -7.57
C LEU A 186 -27.16 13.13 -6.46
N ARG A 187 -27.45 12.71 -5.23
CA ARG A 187 -27.27 13.54 -4.04
C ARG A 187 -25.79 13.80 -3.69
N PHE A 188 -24.86 13.40 -4.55
CA PHE A 188 -23.41 13.45 -4.32
C PHE A 188 -22.72 14.03 -5.54
N GLU A 189 -21.76 14.93 -5.34
CA GLU A 189 -20.90 15.40 -6.43
C GLU A 189 -19.84 14.35 -6.72
N LEU A 190 -19.74 13.85 -7.95
CA LEU A 190 -18.68 12.92 -8.33
C LEU A 190 -17.45 13.72 -8.79
N HIS A 191 -16.27 13.35 -8.34
CA HIS A 191 -14.96 13.97 -8.63
C HIS A 191 -14.03 12.88 -9.17
N THR A 192 -13.01 13.23 -9.94
CA THR A 192 -12.02 12.26 -10.42
C THR A 192 -10.69 12.99 -10.61
N ASN A 193 -9.58 12.28 -10.47
CA ASN A 193 -8.25 12.77 -10.83
C ASN A 193 -7.68 12.03 -12.05
N CYS A 194 -8.53 11.34 -12.82
CA CYS A 194 -8.11 10.67 -14.04
C CYS A 194 -8.00 11.66 -15.20
N PRO A 195 -6.80 11.84 -15.79
CA PRO A 195 -6.64 12.75 -16.93
C PRO A 195 -7.50 12.38 -18.14
N LYS A 196 -7.88 11.11 -18.28
CA LYS A 196 -8.63 10.58 -19.44
C LYS A 196 -10.15 10.57 -19.25
N SER A 197 -10.67 10.93 -18.07
CA SER A 197 -12.11 10.82 -17.76
C SER A 197 -12.93 12.08 -18.10
N THR A 198 -12.48 12.91 -19.05
CA THR A 198 -13.13 14.19 -19.40
C THR A 198 -14.48 14.04 -20.12
N ALA A 199 -14.91 12.82 -20.43
CA ALA A 199 -16.10 12.53 -21.25
C ALA A 199 -17.36 12.13 -20.46
N LEU A 200 -17.33 12.12 -19.11
CA LEU A 200 -18.50 11.77 -18.30
C LEU A 200 -19.18 13.04 -17.76
N GLU A 201 -20.40 13.30 -18.23
CA GLU A 201 -21.24 14.38 -17.73
C GLU A 201 -21.55 14.18 -16.23
N GLY A 202 -21.54 15.26 -15.45
CA GLY A 202 -21.74 15.24 -14.00
C GLY A 202 -20.50 14.85 -13.16
N LEU A 203 -19.34 14.61 -13.78
CA LEU A 203 -18.08 14.27 -13.11
C LEU A 203 -17.12 15.47 -13.07
N ILE A 204 -16.73 15.92 -11.88
CA ILE A 204 -15.77 17.00 -11.65
C ILE A 204 -14.35 16.44 -11.79
N ASN A 205 -13.73 16.65 -12.96
CA ASN A 205 -12.37 16.18 -13.21
C ASN A 205 -11.30 17.18 -12.74
N HIS A 206 -10.46 16.76 -11.80
CA HIS A 206 -9.31 17.49 -11.27
C HIS A 206 -8.04 17.25 -12.10
N GLY A 207 -8.07 16.33 -13.06
CA GLY A 207 -6.92 15.90 -13.84
C GLY A 207 -5.81 15.32 -12.96
N LYS A 208 -4.57 15.35 -13.47
CA LYS A 208 -3.41 14.93 -12.68
C LYS A 208 -3.10 15.98 -11.61
N ILE A 209 -3.40 15.66 -10.35
CA ILE A 209 -3.10 16.51 -9.19
C ILE A 209 -1.87 16.00 -8.42
N SER A 210 -1.24 16.89 -7.65
CA SER A 210 -0.13 16.53 -6.77
C SER A 210 -0.61 15.68 -5.58
N PRO A 211 0.26 14.88 -4.94
CA PRO A 211 -0.10 14.09 -3.77
C PRO A 211 -0.73 14.92 -2.64
N ARG A 212 -0.20 16.13 -2.40
CA ARG A 212 -0.78 17.07 -1.43
C ARG A 212 -2.20 17.49 -1.80
N ALA A 213 -2.46 17.82 -3.06
CA ALA A 213 -3.79 18.19 -3.51
C ALA A 213 -4.77 17.00 -3.43
N PHE A 214 -4.30 15.78 -3.71
CA PHE A 214 -5.08 14.56 -3.59
C PHE A 214 -5.53 14.30 -2.14
N VAL A 215 -4.62 14.41 -1.17
CA VAL A 215 -4.98 14.30 0.26
C VAL A 215 -6.01 15.36 0.67
N MET A 216 -5.87 16.60 0.18
CA MET A 216 -6.87 17.64 0.45
C MET A 216 -8.23 17.36 -0.17
N LEU A 217 -8.26 16.68 -1.33
CA LEU A 217 -9.50 16.18 -1.91
C LEU A 217 -10.11 15.08 -1.02
N LEU A 218 -9.32 14.09 -0.59
CA LEU A 218 -9.78 13.00 0.28
C LEU A 218 -10.37 13.51 1.61
N ARG A 219 -9.77 14.54 2.23
CA ARG A 219 -10.29 15.17 3.46
C ARG A 219 -11.67 15.80 3.28
N LYS A 220 -11.97 16.27 2.07
CA LYS A 220 -13.27 16.83 1.71
C LYS A 220 -14.26 15.76 1.25
N SER A 221 -13.79 14.53 1.01
CA SER A 221 -14.60 13.43 0.53
C SER A 221 -15.27 12.66 1.65
N ALA A 222 -16.54 12.30 1.44
CA ALA A 222 -17.27 11.41 2.34
C ALA A 222 -16.76 9.96 2.22
N PHE A 223 -16.51 9.54 0.99
CA PHE A 223 -16.05 8.21 0.63
C PHE A 223 -15.28 8.24 -0.70
N VAL A 224 -14.57 7.14 -0.96
CA VAL A 224 -13.90 6.85 -2.23
C VAL A 224 -14.47 5.54 -2.76
N ILE A 225 -14.79 5.50 -4.05
CA ILE A 225 -15.34 4.30 -4.71
C ILE A 225 -14.27 3.60 -5.55
N GLY A 226 -14.08 2.31 -5.30
CA GLY A 226 -13.26 1.45 -6.14
C GLY A 226 -14.00 1.00 -7.39
N LEU A 227 -13.24 0.73 -8.44
CA LEU A 227 -13.76 0.28 -9.75
C LEU A 227 -13.16 -1.07 -10.19
N GLY A 228 -12.62 -1.83 -9.25
CA GLY A 228 -12.05 -3.18 -9.44
C GLY A 228 -10.53 -3.20 -9.61
N HIS A 229 -9.94 -2.15 -10.20
CA HIS A 229 -8.49 -2.02 -10.36
C HIS A 229 -7.99 -0.60 -10.07
N PRO A 230 -6.74 -0.42 -9.61
CA PRO A 230 -5.77 -1.46 -9.23
C PRO A 230 -6.16 -2.21 -7.93
N VAL A 231 -5.71 -3.47 -7.82
CA VAL A 231 -5.93 -4.34 -6.63
C VAL A 231 -4.92 -3.96 -5.54
N ASP A 232 -5.35 -4.03 -4.28
CA ASP A 232 -4.54 -3.76 -3.06
C ASP A 232 -3.73 -2.44 -3.13
N SER A 233 -4.34 -1.44 -3.75
CA SER A 233 -3.72 -0.13 -3.90
C SER A 233 -3.65 0.64 -2.57
N PRO A 234 -2.75 1.62 -2.42
CA PRO A 234 -2.67 2.41 -1.19
C PRO A 234 -3.76 3.50 -1.03
N THR A 235 -4.56 3.86 -2.05
CA THR A 235 -5.57 4.95 -1.97
C THR A 235 -6.57 4.66 -0.87
N PRO A 236 -7.16 3.46 -0.78
CA PRO A 236 -8.08 3.16 0.31
C PRO A 236 -7.47 3.43 1.69
N LEU A 237 -6.20 3.09 1.91
CA LEU A 237 -5.53 3.41 3.18
C LEU A 237 -5.42 4.92 3.41
N GLU A 238 -5.11 5.70 2.36
CA GLU A 238 -5.08 7.16 2.42
C GLU A 238 -6.46 7.78 2.65
N ALA A 239 -7.49 7.21 2.05
CA ALA A 239 -8.87 7.62 2.24
C ALA A 239 -9.27 7.44 3.71
N LEU A 240 -9.03 6.25 4.27
CA LEU A 240 -9.27 5.98 5.69
C LEU A 240 -8.46 6.93 6.58
N ALA A 241 -7.18 7.16 6.27
CA ALA A 241 -6.34 8.08 7.04
C ALA A 241 -6.88 9.54 7.02
N ASN A 242 -7.68 9.92 6.03
CA ASN A 242 -8.28 11.24 5.88
C ASN A 242 -9.80 11.27 6.12
N GLY A 243 -10.36 10.22 6.74
CA GLY A 243 -11.76 10.17 7.17
C GLY A 243 -12.76 9.78 6.07
N ALA A 244 -12.30 9.47 4.86
CA ALA A 244 -13.14 9.01 3.77
C ALA A 244 -13.29 7.48 3.80
N ALA A 245 -14.54 6.98 3.82
CA ALA A 245 -14.79 5.55 3.76
C ALA A 245 -14.38 4.95 2.40
N TRP A 246 -14.05 3.66 2.38
CA TRP A 246 -13.75 2.94 1.14
C TRP A 246 -14.94 2.06 0.72
N LEU A 247 -15.51 2.34 -0.44
CA LEU A 247 -16.46 1.44 -1.11
C LEU A 247 -15.63 0.44 -1.92
N ASN A 248 -15.44 -0.75 -1.35
CA ASN A 248 -14.59 -1.81 -1.83
C ASN A 248 -15.35 -2.74 -2.78
N PRO A 249 -15.06 -2.76 -4.09
CA PRO A 249 -15.66 -3.73 -4.99
C PRO A 249 -15.35 -5.15 -4.58
N VAL A 250 -16.38 -5.99 -4.56
CA VAL A 250 -16.24 -7.43 -4.41
C VAL A 250 -16.92 -8.13 -5.57
N SER A 251 -16.26 -9.13 -6.16
CA SER A 251 -16.95 -10.07 -7.04
C SER A 251 -17.56 -11.19 -6.19
N LEU A 252 -18.86 -11.40 -6.35
CA LEU A 252 -19.51 -12.60 -5.86
C LEU A 252 -19.15 -13.70 -6.86
N GLY A 253 -18.40 -14.72 -6.42
CA GLY A 253 -18.28 -15.94 -7.21
C GLY A 253 -19.66 -16.56 -7.44
N GLU A 254 -19.83 -17.30 -8.54
CA GLU A 254 -21.12 -17.90 -8.94
C GLU A 254 -21.76 -18.81 -7.88
N THR A 255 -21.00 -19.28 -6.88
CA THR A 255 -21.44 -20.36 -5.98
C THR A 255 -21.77 -19.99 -4.54
N GLU A 256 -21.51 -18.78 -4.02
CA GLU A 256 -21.70 -18.56 -2.57
C GLU A 256 -22.29 -17.19 -2.19
N ARG A 257 -23.63 -17.12 -2.15
CA ARG A 257 -24.42 -16.14 -1.38
C ARG A 257 -24.21 -16.26 0.16
N ARG A 258 -23.16 -16.92 0.66
CA ARG A 258 -23.03 -17.24 2.09
C ARG A 258 -21.67 -16.95 2.73
N TYR A 259 -20.61 -16.59 2.00
CA TYR A 259 -19.33 -16.21 2.63
C TYR A 259 -18.55 -15.13 1.85
N VAL A 260 -18.57 -13.88 2.35
CA VAL A 260 -17.67 -12.77 1.94
C VAL A 260 -16.18 -13.13 2.15
N LYS A 261 -15.87 -14.20 2.91
CA LYS A 261 -14.50 -14.67 3.13
C LYS A 261 -13.77 -15.07 1.83
N LYS A 262 -14.48 -15.63 0.84
CA LYS A 262 -13.91 -16.06 -0.46
C LYS A 262 -14.11 -15.08 -1.62
N SER A 263 -14.77 -13.94 -1.41
CA SER A 263 -14.97 -12.97 -2.49
C SER A 263 -13.64 -12.34 -2.91
N ASN A 264 -13.40 -12.23 -4.23
CA ASN A 264 -12.30 -11.43 -4.74
C ASN A 264 -12.65 -9.95 -4.53
N ALA A 265 -12.06 -9.35 -3.51
CA ALA A 265 -12.20 -7.94 -3.21
C ALA A 265 -11.10 -7.14 -3.90
N GLN A 266 -11.39 -5.91 -4.35
CA GLN A 266 -10.36 -5.03 -4.92
C GLN A 266 -9.26 -4.76 -3.90
N HIS A 267 -9.60 -4.51 -2.64
CA HIS A 267 -8.62 -4.47 -1.56
C HIS A 267 -8.90 -5.58 -0.55
N ARG A 268 -8.06 -6.63 -0.59
CA ARG A 268 -8.20 -7.87 0.17
C ARG A 268 -7.95 -7.65 1.66
N GLY A 269 -6.89 -6.92 2.01
CA GLY A 269 -6.57 -6.63 3.41
C GLY A 269 -7.64 -5.78 4.11
N LEU A 270 -8.21 -4.79 3.41
CA LEU A 270 -9.20 -3.89 4.01
C LEU A 270 -10.62 -4.44 4.05
N LYS A 271 -10.93 -5.51 3.30
CA LYS A 271 -12.28 -6.09 3.28
C LYS A 271 -12.78 -6.52 4.68
N LEU A 272 -11.85 -6.79 5.59
CA LEU A 272 -12.11 -7.26 6.95
C LEU A 272 -12.42 -6.14 7.95
N LEU A 273 -12.14 -4.87 7.62
CA LEU A 273 -12.36 -3.76 8.54
C LEU A 273 -13.84 -3.47 8.77
N GLY A 274 -14.67 -3.65 7.74
CA GLY A 274 -16.10 -3.36 7.79
C GLY A 274 -16.43 -1.89 8.09
N MET A 275 -17.70 -1.62 8.35
CA MET A 275 -18.20 -0.28 8.67
C MET A 275 -17.64 0.23 10.01
N PRO A 276 -17.39 1.55 10.17
CA PRO A 276 -17.68 2.63 9.21
C PRO A 276 -16.59 2.85 8.16
N TYR A 277 -15.50 2.07 8.19
CA TYR A 277 -14.32 2.32 7.36
C TYR A 277 -14.48 1.79 5.94
N VAL A 278 -14.95 0.55 5.79
CA VAL A 278 -14.98 -0.19 4.53
C VAL A 278 -16.35 -0.79 4.29
N TYR A 279 -16.89 -0.52 3.11
CA TYR A 279 -18.15 -1.04 2.61
C TYR A 279 -17.87 -1.96 1.43
N ASN A 280 -18.02 -3.27 1.62
CA ASN A 280 -17.86 -4.23 0.53
C ASN A 280 -19.10 -4.19 -0.38
N VAL A 281 -18.94 -3.77 -1.64
CA VAL A 281 -20.03 -3.50 -2.58
C VAL A 281 -19.91 -4.34 -3.85
N VAL A 282 -21.04 -4.79 -4.39
CA VAL A 282 -21.10 -5.44 -5.71
C VAL A 282 -21.41 -4.35 -6.74
N LEU A 283 -20.43 -3.98 -7.58
CA LEU A 283 -20.56 -2.81 -8.46
C LEU A 283 -21.71 -2.91 -9.49
N THR A 284 -22.11 -4.12 -9.88
CA THR A 284 -23.26 -4.34 -10.76
C THR A 284 -24.61 -4.13 -10.06
N ASN A 285 -24.62 -4.09 -8.72
CA ASN A 285 -25.80 -3.78 -7.93
C ASN A 285 -25.77 -2.30 -7.49
N MET A 286 -26.33 -1.43 -8.34
CA MET A 286 -26.37 0.01 -8.10
C MET A 286 -27.05 0.38 -6.78
N SER A 287 -28.09 -0.33 -6.37
CA SER A 287 -28.76 -0.09 -5.09
C SER A 287 -27.83 -0.33 -3.90
N SER A 288 -26.98 -1.37 -3.97
CA SER A 288 -25.97 -1.64 -2.94
C SER A 288 -24.90 -0.55 -2.89
N VAL A 289 -24.49 0.00 -4.04
CA VAL A 289 -23.50 1.09 -4.11
C VAL A 289 -24.08 2.37 -3.52
N LEU A 290 -25.29 2.75 -3.92
CA LEU A 290 -25.99 3.94 -3.40
C LEU A 290 -26.22 3.83 -1.89
N HIS A 291 -26.69 2.68 -1.41
CA HIS A 291 -26.88 2.46 0.02
C HIS A 291 -25.56 2.57 0.80
N ALA A 292 -24.47 1.99 0.29
CA ALA A 292 -23.16 2.10 0.93
C ALA A 292 -22.66 3.57 0.97
N ALA A 293 -22.88 4.33 -0.10
CA ALA A 293 -22.56 5.76 -0.14
C ALA A 293 -23.35 6.56 0.90
N GLU A 294 -24.67 6.35 1.00
CA GLU A 294 -25.52 6.98 2.00
C GLU A 294 -25.06 6.64 3.43
N MET A 295 -24.74 5.36 3.67
CA MET A 295 -24.25 4.92 4.97
C MET A 295 -22.87 5.49 5.31
N ALA A 296 -21.97 5.65 4.34
CA ALA A 296 -20.67 6.29 4.54
C ALA A 296 -20.80 7.78 4.92
N VAL A 297 -21.78 8.48 4.33
CA VAL A 297 -22.10 9.87 4.69
C VAL A 297 -22.74 9.95 6.08
N ALA A 298 -23.63 9.01 6.42
CA ALA A 298 -24.28 8.97 7.74
C ALA A 298 -23.30 8.60 8.87
N ASN A 299 -22.26 7.81 8.59
CA ASN A 299 -21.32 7.29 9.58
C ASN A 299 -19.90 7.82 9.37
N ARG A 300 -19.77 9.16 9.33
CA ARG A 300 -18.47 9.83 9.15
C ARG A 300 -17.53 9.55 10.31
N PHE A 301 -16.25 9.38 9.99
CA PHE A 301 -15.16 9.28 10.96
C PHE A 301 -14.06 10.28 10.60
N HIS A 302 -13.21 10.62 11.58
CA HIS A 302 -12.18 11.64 11.37
C HIS A 302 -10.94 11.11 10.64
N SER A 303 -10.41 9.99 11.12
CA SER A 303 -9.22 9.35 10.57
C SER A 303 -9.14 7.92 11.11
N PHE A 304 -8.67 6.99 10.28
CA PHE A 304 -8.35 5.64 10.69
C PHE A 304 -7.12 5.14 9.93
N VAL A 305 -6.07 4.82 10.68
CA VAL A 305 -4.88 4.13 10.16
C VAL A 305 -4.82 2.76 10.84
N PRO A 306 -5.00 1.66 10.08
CA PRO A 306 -4.88 0.32 10.62
C PRO A 306 -3.55 0.14 11.36
N PHE A 307 -3.53 -0.64 12.45
CA PHE A 307 -2.35 -0.72 13.29
C PHE A 307 -1.10 -1.15 12.50
N TRP A 308 -1.26 -2.06 11.54
CA TRP A 308 -0.18 -2.58 10.69
C TRP A 308 0.37 -1.55 9.69
N ASN A 309 -0.36 -0.46 9.43
CA ASN A 309 0.08 0.63 8.56
C ASN A 309 0.60 1.86 9.32
N ARG A 310 0.63 1.83 10.66
CA ARG A 310 1.21 2.92 11.46
C ARG A 310 2.73 2.95 11.30
N VAL A 311 3.33 4.14 11.46
CA VAL A 311 4.78 4.32 11.28
C VAL A 311 5.57 3.37 12.16
N GLU A 312 5.15 3.20 13.41
CA GLU A 312 5.82 2.35 14.40
C GLU A 312 5.84 0.89 13.95
N SER A 313 4.69 0.38 13.48
CA SER A 313 4.56 -0.99 12.99
C SER A 313 5.37 -1.21 11.71
N VAL A 314 5.30 -0.27 10.75
CA VAL A 314 6.09 -0.34 9.51
C VAL A 314 7.58 -0.26 9.82
N SER A 315 7.99 0.60 10.77
CA SER A 315 9.38 0.72 11.22
C SER A 315 9.87 -0.58 11.84
N ALA A 316 9.07 -1.21 12.70
CA ALA A 316 9.40 -2.50 13.30
C ALA A 316 9.55 -3.60 12.24
N GLN A 317 8.65 -3.64 11.24
CA GLN A 317 8.73 -4.61 10.15
C GLN A 317 9.95 -4.38 9.25
N VAL A 318 10.22 -3.13 8.85
CA VAL A 318 11.42 -2.79 8.07
C VAL A 318 12.68 -3.18 8.86
N CYS A 319 12.68 -2.91 10.16
CA CYS A 319 13.80 -3.26 11.02
C CYS A 319 14.05 -4.77 11.07
N ALA A 320 13.05 -5.54 11.48
CA ALA A 320 13.15 -6.99 11.65
C ALA A 320 13.44 -7.71 10.32
N ASN A 321 12.73 -7.33 9.25
CA ASN A 321 12.72 -8.11 8.01
C ASN A 321 13.75 -7.64 6.96
N LEU A 322 14.16 -6.36 6.98
CA LEU A 322 15.10 -5.83 6.00
C LEU A 322 16.48 -5.50 6.58
N LEU A 323 16.58 -5.13 7.86
CA LEU A 323 17.79 -4.53 8.42
C LEU A 323 18.54 -5.41 9.41
N GLU A 324 17.84 -6.05 10.35
CA GLU A 324 18.46 -6.69 11.51
C GLU A 324 19.01 -8.08 11.24
N SER A 325 18.55 -8.75 10.19
CA SER A 325 18.87 -10.16 10.04
C SER A 325 19.48 -10.51 8.70
N ASP A 326 20.60 -11.22 8.77
CA ASP A 326 21.12 -12.04 7.67
C ASP A 326 20.54 -13.46 7.70
N ALA A 327 19.65 -13.77 8.66
CA ALA A 327 19.00 -15.07 8.77
C ALA A 327 18.28 -15.49 7.50
N LEU A 328 17.67 -14.58 6.72
CA LEU A 328 17.10 -14.94 5.40
C LEU A 328 18.10 -15.69 4.50
N CYS A 329 19.37 -15.37 4.64
CA CYS A 329 20.46 -15.91 3.87
C CYS A 329 21.14 -17.09 4.58
N ASP A 330 21.37 -16.97 5.88
CA ASP A 330 21.93 -18.06 6.70
C ASP A 330 20.98 -19.26 6.77
N CYS A 331 19.67 -19.03 6.74
CA CYS A 331 18.64 -20.07 6.75
C CYS A 331 18.50 -20.82 5.44
N ALA A 332 18.71 -20.14 4.31
CA ALA A 332 18.79 -20.82 3.02
C ALA A 332 20.00 -21.76 2.97
N ARG A 333 21.12 -21.39 3.64
CA ARG A 333 22.28 -22.26 3.81
C ARG A 333 22.01 -23.37 4.83
N ALA A 334 21.48 -23.03 6.00
CA ALA A 334 21.17 -23.93 7.10
C ALA A 334 20.21 -25.05 6.66
N LYS A 335 19.15 -24.72 5.91
CA LYS A 335 18.22 -25.72 5.35
C LYS A 335 18.90 -26.71 4.40
N LYS A 336 19.91 -26.28 3.62
CA LYS A 336 20.66 -27.19 2.73
C LYS A 336 21.49 -28.20 3.51
N VAL A 337 22.00 -27.81 4.68
CA VAL A 337 22.87 -28.66 5.52
C VAL A 337 22.15 -29.25 6.74
N ARG A 338 20.85 -28.97 6.91
CA ARG A 338 20.02 -29.36 8.08
C ARG A 338 20.61 -28.88 9.41
N ASP A 339 21.08 -27.64 9.44
CA ASP A 339 21.57 -27.00 10.65
C ASP A 339 20.41 -26.30 11.39
N ASP A 340 19.90 -26.94 12.43
CA ASP A 340 18.79 -26.44 13.25
C ASP A 340 19.26 -25.44 14.33
N SER A 341 20.56 -25.13 14.42
CA SER A 341 21.09 -24.18 15.40
C SER A 341 20.89 -22.71 15.03
N ILE A 342 20.55 -22.44 13.76
CA ILE A 342 20.27 -21.10 13.25
C ILE A 342 18.77 -20.81 13.42
N ASP A 343 18.43 -19.81 14.24
CA ASP A 343 17.04 -19.39 14.42
C ASP A 343 16.50 -18.72 13.16
N CYS A 344 15.82 -19.53 12.35
CA CYS A 344 15.24 -19.10 11.10
C CYS A 344 13.88 -18.44 11.23
N ARG A 345 13.31 -18.30 12.43
CA ARG A 345 11.97 -17.69 12.61
C ARG A 345 11.90 -16.26 12.10
N GLY A 346 12.99 -15.50 12.19
CA GLY A 346 13.12 -14.18 11.56
C GLY A 346 12.98 -14.18 10.02
N SER A 347 13.35 -15.29 9.36
CA SER A 347 13.12 -15.49 7.91
C SER A 347 11.70 -15.94 7.56
N PHE A 348 10.95 -16.48 8.54
CA PHE A 348 9.56 -16.91 8.37
C PHE A 348 8.57 -15.74 8.36
N TYR A 349 8.87 -14.61 9.01
CA TYR A 349 8.04 -13.38 8.95
C TYR A 349 8.10 -12.65 7.59
N ALA A 350 8.94 -13.13 6.67
CA ALA A 350 9.05 -12.64 5.31
C ALA A 350 8.72 -13.74 4.26
N THR A 351 8.26 -14.92 4.70
CA THR A 351 7.92 -16.04 3.80
C THR A 351 6.66 -16.86 4.14
N ASN A 352 5.94 -16.61 5.24
CA ASN A 352 4.68 -17.31 5.56
C ASN A 352 3.45 -16.40 5.71
N SER A 353 2.47 -16.61 4.83
CA SER A 353 1.10 -16.07 4.87
C SER A 353 0.22 -16.64 6.00
N ASP A 354 0.64 -17.72 6.67
CA ASP A 354 -0.25 -18.55 7.50
C ASP A 354 -0.46 -18.02 8.93
N LEU A 355 0.31 -17.01 9.35
CA LEU A 355 0.15 -16.41 10.68
C LEU A 355 -1.07 -15.48 10.81
N PHE A 356 -1.76 -15.19 9.69
CA PHE A 356 -3.04 -14.47 9.74
C PHE A 356 -4.26 -15.41 9.74
N GLU A 357 -4.08 -16.72 9.61
CA GLU A 357 -5.17 -17.71 9.72
C GLU A 357 -5.43 -18.18 11.16
N THR A 358 -4.50 -17.93 12.09
CA THR A 358 -4.70 -18.28 13.50
C THR A 358 -4.91 -17.02 14.34
N HIS A 359 -6.16 -16.81 14.75
CA HIS A 359 -6.55 -15.79 15.73
C HIS A 359 -6.02 -16.08 17.16
N ASP A 360 -5.08 -17.01 17.33
CA ASP A 360 -4.65 -17.52 18.64
C ASP A 360 -3.34 -16.93 19.16
N VAL A 361 -2.77 -15.91 18.50
CA VAL A 361 -1.60 -15.15 19.04
C VAL A 361 -1.99 -13.71 19.39
N LEU A 362 -3.20 -13.51 19.90
CA LEU A 362 -3.54 -12.35 20.71
C LEU A 362 -3.23 -12.71 22.18
N PHE A 363 -2.45 -11.86 22.85
CA PHE A 363 -2.09 -11.88 24.28
C PHE A 363 -1.00 -12.88 24.71
N ALA A 364 0.25 -12.57 24.38
CA ALA A 364 1.32 -12.78 25.36
C ALA A 364 1.56 -11.44 26.07
N PRO A 365 1.34 -11.33 27.38
CA PRO A 365 1.64 -10.11 28.12
C PRO A 365 3.15 -9.92 28.18
N VAL A 366 3.61 -8.71 27.86
CA VAL A 366 4.89 -8.20 28.36
C VAL A 366 4.60 -7.41 29.62
#